data_AF-A0A951BXN0-F1
#
_entry.id   AF-A0A951BXN0-F1
#
_cell.length_a   1.000
_cell.length_b   1.000
_cell.length_c   1.000
_cell.angle_alpha   90.00
_cell.angle_beta   90.00
_cell.angle_gamma   90.00
#
_symmetry.space_group_name_H-M   'P 1'
#
loop_
_entity.id
_entity.type
_entity.pdbx_description
1 polymer ?
#
loop_
_entity_poly.entity_id
_entity_poly.type
_entity_poly.pdbx_seq_one_letter_code
_entity_poly.pdbx_strand_id
1 'polypeptide(L)'
;MPHDDAIARLARQIDATSKSERFSATTPAVAALRLQGAAELHRICSEFVGSVNGELADATLELSPPEYRPEMFRERGANIIQIGSQGRQMQITFEAARMPISTEKFLIPYVLEGEVRAYNQKMLERMEIRSQLLFYCVEANQASWRFYDWRTARTGPVSRAMLASLMEPLF
;
A
#
# COMPACT_ATOMS: atom_id res chain seq x y z
N MET A 1 -29.93 -24.98 -19.16
CA MET A 1 -30.05 -23.56 -19.55
C MET A 1 -28.65 -22.92 -19.58
N PRO A 2 -27.88 -23.05 -20.67
CA PRO A 2 -26.50 -22.52 -20.76
C PRO A 2 -26.42 -21.07 -21.27
N HIS A 3 -27.52 -20.57 -21.85
CA HIS A 3 -27.61 -19.25 -22.48
C HIS A 3 -27.74 -18.12 -21.45
N ASP A 4 -28.47 -18.36 -20.35
CA ASP A 4 -28.64 -17.37 -19.27
C ASP A 4 -27.35 -17.11 -18.49
N ASP A 5 -26.51 -18.13 -18.31
CA ASP A 5 -25.19 -17.99 -17.68
C ASP A 5 -24.21 -17.18 -18.53
N ALA A 6 -24.29 -17.29 -19.86
CA ALA A 6 -23.50 -16.49 -20.79
C ALA A 6 -23.91 -15.01 -20.73
N ILE A 7 -25.21 -14.73 -20.69
CA ILE A 7 -25.74 -13.37 -20.56
C ILE A 7 -25.38 -12.76 -19.19
N ALA A 8 -25.52 -13.51 -18.09
CA ALA A 8 -25.17 -13.03 -16.76
C ALA A 8 -23.66 -12.75 -16.59
N ARG A 9 -22.81 -13.51 -17.30
CA ARG A 9 -21.36 -13.27 -17.34
C ARG A 9 -21.01 -12.04 -18.18
N LEU A 10 -21.67 -11.86 -19.33
CA LEU A 10 -21.51 -10.68 -20.17
C LEU A 10 -21.97 -9.41 -19.46
N ALA A 11 -23.12 -9.44 -18.77
CA ALA A 11 -23.61 -8.32 -17.97
C ALA A 11 -22.61 -7.93 -16.87
N ARG A 12 -22.03 -8.90 -16.16
CA ARG A 12 -20.98 -8.67 -15.16
C ARG A 12 -19.71 -8.07 -15.76
N GLN A 13 -19.31 -8.50 -16.95
CA GLN A 13 -18.17 -7.93 -17.66
C GLN A 13 -18.46 -6.49 -18.12
N ILE A 14 -19.64 -6.22 -18.68
CA ILE A 14 -20.04 -4.87 -19.10
C ILE A 14 -20.12 -3.91 -17.91
N ASP A 15 -20.67 -4.35 -16.77
CA ASP A 15 -20.72 -3.55 -15.54
C ASP A 15 -19.32 -3.29 -14.97
N ALA A 16 -18.42 -4.28 -15.02
CA ALA A 16 -17.04 -4.12 -14.60
C ALA A 16 -16.28 -3.12 -15.50
N THR A 17 -16.48 -3.19 -16.82
CA THR A 17 -15.92 -2.25 -17.78
C THR A 17 -16.50 -0.85 -17.61
N SER A 18 -17.82 -0.72 -17.48
CA SER A 18 -18.51 0.57 -17.31
C SER A 18 -18.15 1.26 -15.99
N LYS A 19 -17.93 0.50 -14.91
CA LYS A 19 -17.39 1.04 -13.66
C LYS A 19 -15.97 1.55 -13.86
N SER A 20 -15.11 0.77 -14.51
CA SER A 20 -13.74 1.19 -14.83
C SER A 20 -13.70 2.45 -15.71
N GLU A 21 -14.62 2.58 -16.66
CA GLU A 21 -14.79 3.76 -17.53
C GLU A 21 -15.36 4.97 -16.78
N ARG A 22 -16.32 4.81 -15.86
CA ARG A 22 -16.80 5.93 -15.00
C ARG A 22 -15.73 6.45 -14.05
N PHE A 23 -14.80 5.59 -13.66
CA PHE A 23 -13.61 5.98 -12.92
C PHE A 23 -12.51 6.59 -13.81
N SER A 24 -12.72 6.68 -15.14
CA SER A 24 -11.85 7.45 -16.04
C SER A 24 -11.95 8.95 -15.76
N ALA A 25 -11.21 9.36 -14.73
CA ALA A 25 -10.39 10.56 -14.67
C ALA A 25 -11.03 11.88 -15.11
N THR A 26 -11.72 12.53 -14.19
CA THR A 26 -11.35 13.94 -13.96
C THR A 26 -10.01 13.93 -13.22
N THR A 27 -8.96 14.48 -13.84
CA THR A 27 -7.61 14.63 -13.24
C THR A 27 -7.61 15.09 -11.77
N PRO A 28 -8.52 16.00 -11.33
CA PRO A 28 -8.60 16.40 -9.91
C PRO A 28 -9.02 15.28 -8.95
N ALA A 29 -9.90 14.36 -9.39
CA ALA A 29 -10.41 13.29 -8.53
C ALA A 29 -9.33 12.24 -8.22
N VAL A 30 -8.50 11.90 -9.22
CA VAL A 30 -7.38 10.97 -9.03
C VAL A 30 -6.28 11.60 -8.16
N ALA A 31 -5.98 12.89 -8.35
CA ALA A 31 -5.04 13.60 -7.51
C ALA A 31 -5.49 13.60 -6.03
N ALA A 32 -6.77 13.85 -5.77
CA ALA A 32 -7.34 13.78 -4.42
C ALA A 32 -7.20 12.37 -3.81
N LEU A 33 -7.50 11.32 -4.59
CA LEU A 33 -7.32 9.92 -4.14
C LEU A 33 -5.86 9.59 -3.81
N ARG A 34 -4.90 10.12 -4.59
CA ARG A 34 -3.47 9.92 -4.33
C ARG A 34 -3.03 10.59 -3.03
N LEU A 35 -3.45 11.84 -2.80
CA LEU A 35 -3.19 12.55 -1.55
C LEU A 35 -3.81 11.82 -0.35
N GLN A 36 -5.05 11.35 -0.49
CA GLN A 36 -5.74 10.55 0.52
C GLN A 36 -4.96 9.27 0.82
N GLY A 37 -4.56 8.52 -0.21
CA GLY A 37 -3.81 7.28 -0.04
C GLY A 37 -2.47 7.51 0.65
N ALA A 38 -1.74 8.58 0.29
CA ALA A 38 -0.47 8.92 0.92
C ALA A 38 -0.63 9.24 2.42
N ALA A 39 -1.63 10.06 2.77
CA ALA A 39 -1.96 10.38 4.15
C ALA A 39 -2.44 9.16 4.94
N GLU A 40 -3.25 8.29 4.33
CA GLU A 40 -3.74 7.05 4.94
C GLU A 40 -2.58 6.09 5.25
N LEU A 41 -1.62 5.93 4.34
CA LEU A 41 -0.46 5.08 4.54
C LEU A 41 0.39 5.57 5.71
N HIS A 42 0.64 6.87 5.78
CA HIS A 42 1.36 7.46 6.91
C HIS A 42 0.60 7.29 8.23
N ARG A 43 -0.72 7.52 8.24
CA ARG A 43 -1.56 7.29 9.43
C ARG A 43 -1.43 5.85 9.94
N ILE A 44 -1.50 4.85 9.06
CA ILE A 44 -1.33 3.43 9.43
C ILE A 44 0.05 3.20 10.09
N CYS A 45 1.11 3.82 9.53
CA CYS A 45 2.46 3.73 10.08
C CYS A 45 2.58 4.42 11.45
N SER A 46 2.01 5.62 11.59
CA SER A 46 2.01 6.38 12.85
C SER A 46 1.23 5.66 13.95
N GLU A 47 0.08 5.08 13.63
CA GLU A 47 -0.70 4.29 14.58
C GLU A 47 0.05 3.02 14.99
N PHE A 48 0.74 2.36 14.06
CA PHE A 48 1.60 1.21 14.37
C PHE A 48 2.73 1.58 15.33
N VAL A 49 3.51 2.63 14.98
CA VAL A 49 4.63 3.11 15.80
C VAL A 49 4.16 3.55 17.19
N GLY A 50 3.07 4.31 17.27
CA GLY A 50 2.47 4.70 18.55
C GLY A 50 2.00 3.50 19.39
N SER A 51 1.42 2.48 18.75
CA SER A 51 0.99 1.25 19.44
C SER A 51 2.19 0.47 20.00
N VAL A 52 3.28 0.35 19.22
CA VAL A 52 4.50 -0.35 19.69
C VAL A 52 5.19 0.44 20.80
N ASN A 53 5.39 1.75 20.63
CA ASN A 53 6.06 2.58 21.63
C ASN A 53 5.29 2.69 22.94
N GLY A 54 3.95 2.56 22.91
CA GLY A 54 3.14 2.48 24.13
C GLY A 54 3.42 1.26 25.00
N GLU A 55 3.99 0.19 24.43
CA GLU A 55 4.34 -1.05 25.11
C GLU A 55 5.83 -1.16 25.47
N LEU A 56 6.67 -0.21 25.01
CA LEU A 56 8.12 -0.22 25.25
C LEU A 56 8.49 0.60 26.49
N ALA A 57 9.45 0.09 27.28
CA ALA A 57 9.94 0.78 28.48
C ALA A 57 11.08 1.77 28.17
N ASP A 58 12.09 1.34 27.41
CA ASP A 58 13.34 2.10 27.22
C ASP A 58 13.69 2.35 25.74
N ALA A 59 13.19 1.52 24.82
CA ALA A 59 13.47 1.62 23.40
C ALA A 59 12.36 2.41 22.69
N THR A 60 12.70 3.08 21.60
CA THR A 60 11.73 3.77 20.75
C THR A 60 11.89 3.33 19.30
N LEU A 61 10.74 3.16 18.67
CA LEU A 61 10.60 3.00 17.24
C LEU A 61 10.36 4.39 16.64
N GLU A 62 11.22 4.80 15.72
CA GLU A 62 11.15 6.11 15.08
C GLU A 62 10.38 6.02 13.76
N LEU A 63 9.57 7.04 13.47
CA LEU A 63 8.87 7.22 12.21
C LEU A 63 9.45 8.44 11.47
N SER A 64 9.76 8.27 10.19
CA SER A 64 10.22 9.34 9.31
C SER A 64 9.37 9.37 8.02
N PRO A 65 8.74 10.50 7.67
CA PRO A 65 8.64 11.71 8.49
C PRO A 65 7.74 11.50 9.72
N PRO A 66 7.98 12.16 10.86
CA PRO A 66 7.18 11.98 12.08
C PRO A 66 5.74 12.49 11.92
N GLU A 67 5.56 13.55 11.15
CA GLU A 67 4.27 14.09 10.74
C GLU A 67 4.15 14.05 9.22
N TYR A 68 2.93 13.91 8.71
CA TYR A 68 2.67 13.94 7.27
C TYR A 68 1.64 14.99 6.92
N ARG A 69 1.94 15.76 5.88
CA ARG A 69 1.03 16.74 5.29
C ARG A 69 0.86 16.47 3.80
N PRO A 70 -0.31 16.71 3.20
CA PRO A 70 -0.54 16.44 1.78
C PRO A 70 0.50 17.07 0.85
N GLU A 71 1.07 18.23 1.22
CA GLU A 71 2.08 18.94 0.43
C GLU A 71 3.44 18.20 0.38
N MET A 72 3.65 17.23 1.27
CA MET A 72 4.84 16.37 1.24
C MET A 72 4.76 15.30 0.14
N PHE A 73 3.56 15.03 -0.38
CA PHE A 73 3.38 14.06 -1.45
C PHE A 73 4.03 14.57 -2.74
N ARG A 74 4.88 13.72 -3.32
CA ARG A 74 5.50 13.91 -4.62
C ARG A 74 4.67 13.18 -5.66
N GLU A 75 3.95 13.95 -6.47
CA GLU A 75 3.18 13.41 -7.61
C GLU A 75 4.08 12.70 -8.63
N ARG A 76 5.32 13.17 -8.77
CA ARG A 76 6.34 12.58 -9.64
C ARG A 76 7.50 12.06 -8.80
N GLY A 77 7.78 10.77 -8.92
CA GLY A 77 8.86 10.09 -8.24
C GLY A 77 8.44 9.44 -6.91
N ALA A 78 9.43 8.82 -6.26
CA ALA A 78 9.22 8.05 -5.06
C ALA A 78 8.96 8.91 -3.82
N ASN A 79 7.92 8.53 -3.09
CA ASN A 79 7.64 8.92 -1.72
C ASN A 79 8.14 7.83 -0.78
N ILE A 80 8.70 8.22 0.37
CA ILE A 80 9.34 7.29 1.29
C ILE A 80 8.81 7.54 2.70
N ILE A 81 8.42 6.45 3.38
CA ILE A 81 8.16 6.40 4.82
C ILE A 81 9.13 5.36 5.40
N GLN A 82 9.78 5.69 6.50
CA GLN A 82 10.72 4.82 7.19
C GLN A 82 10.29 4.64 8.64
N ILE A 83 10.39 3.41 9.12
CA ILE A 83 10.17 3.02 10.50
C ILE A 83 11.41 2.26 10.95
N GLY A 84 12.02 2.62 12.07
CA GLY A 84 13.23 1.93 12.48
C GLY A 84 13.69 2.19 13.90
N SER A 85 14.60 1.32 14.35
CA SER A 85 15.31 1.48 15.62
C SER A 85 16.61 0.66 15.56
N GLN A 86 17.72 1.23 16.02
CA GLN A 86 19.00 0.53 16.21
C GLN A 86 19.45 -0.36 15.02
N GLY A 87 19.35 0.15 13.79
CA GLY A 87 19.76 -0.58 12.57
C GLY A 87 18.78 -1.65 12.08
N ARG A 88 17.57 -1.72 12.68
CA ARG A 88 16.42 -2.51 12.21
C ARG A 88 15.48 -1.55 11.50
N GLN A 89 15.25 -1.76 10.22
CA GLN A 89 14.57 -0.79 9.38
C GLN A 89 13.46 -1.44 8.56
N MET A 90 12.30 -0.79 8.57
CA MET A 90 11.23 -0.97 7.61
C MET A 90 11.16 0.29 6.74
N GLN A 91 11.18 0.11 5.43
CA GLN A 91 11.08 1.19 4.46
C GLN A 91 9.92 0.92 3.52
N ILE A 92 9.02 1.88 3.43
CA ILE A 92 7.89 1.87 2.52
C ILE A 92 8.17 2.92 1.45
N THR A 93 8.23 2.48 0.20
CA THR A 93 8.39 3.35 -0.97
C THR A 93 7.12 3.27 -1.80
N PHE A 94 6.56 4.40 -2.21
CA PHE A 94 5.35 4.44 -3.02
C PHE A 94 5.33 5.63 -3.98
N GLU A 95 4.60 5.49 -5.08
CA GLU A 95 4.50 6.49 -6.13
C GLU A 95 3.13 6.43 -6.82
N ALA A 96 2.82 7.48 -7.58
CA ALA A 96 1.68 7.49 -8.47
C ALA A 96 1.81 6.40 -9.53
N ALA A 97 0.73 5.65 -9.77
CA ALA A 97 0.67 4.72 -10.89
C ALA A 97 0.91 5.46 -12.22
N ARG A 98 1.55 4.78 -13.18
CA ARG A 98 1.88 5.34 -14.51
C ARG A 98 0.66 5.88 -15.24
N MET A 99 -0.47 5.19 -15.11
CA MET A 99 -1.78 5.63 -15.58
C MET A 99 -2.57 6.20 -14.40
N PRO A 100 -3.54 7.11 -14.63
CA PRO A 100 -4.41 7.63 -13.57
C PRO A 100 -5.02 6.51 -12.71
N ILE A 101 -5.44 5.42 -13.35
CA ILE A 101 -5.84 4.16 -12.74
C ILE A 101 -5.14 3.04 -13.50
N SER A 102 -4.57 2.07 -12.79
CA SER A 102 -3.87 0.92 -13.37
C SER A 102 -4.42 -0.40 -12.82
N THR A 103 -4.28 -1.46 -13.62
CA THR A 103 -4.51 -2.85 -13.25
C THR A 103 -3.34 -3.76 -13.69
N GLU A 104 -2.23 -3.18 -14.13
CA GLU A 104 -1.13 -3.92 -14.77
C GLU A 104 -0.40 -4.85 -13.82
N LYS A 105 -0.09 -4.38 -12.60
CA LYS A 105 0.65 -5.15 -11.60
C LYS A 105 -0.25 -5.85 -10.58
N PHE A 106 -1.51 -5.45 -10.52
CA PHE A 106 -2.49 -5.97 -9.59
C PHE A 106 -3.88 -5.83 -10.21
N LEU A 107 -4.66 -6.92 -10.22
CA LEU A 107 -5.92 -6.98 -10.96
C LEU A 107 -7.02 -6.05 -10.41
N ILE A 108 -6.85 -5.55 -9.17
CA ILE A 108 -7.76 -4.58 -8.56
C ILE A 108 -7.31 -3.18 -9.00
N PRO A 109 -8.19 -2.32 -9.55
CA PRO A 109 -7.84 -0.97 -9.97
C PRO A 109 -7.15 -0.17 -8.86
N TYR A 110 -6.03 0.47 -9.16
CA TYR A 110 -5.25 1.23 -8.18
C TYR A 110 -4.69 2.54 -8.75
N VAL A 111 -4.44 3.52 -7.87
CA VAL A 111 -3.93 4.86 -8.22
C VAL A 111 -2.53 5.15 -7.68
N LEU A 112 -2.10 4.40 -6.66
CA LEU A 112 -0.74 4.39 -6.12
C LEU A 112 -0.23 2.95 -6.10
N GLU A 113 1.06 2.80 -6.32
CA GLU A 113 1.78 1.53 -6.18
C GLU A 113 3.07 1.74 -5.38
N GLY A 114 3.53 0.68 -4.73
CA GLY A 114 4.70 0.76 -3.88
C GLY A 114 5.17 -0.59 -3.37
N GLU A 115 6.06 -0.54 -2.40
CA GLU A 115 6.68 -1.71 -1.79
C GLU A 115 7.05 -1.38 -0.35
N VAL A 116 6.81 -2.32 0.55
CA VAL A 116 7.39 -2.32 1.90
C VAL A 116 8.52 -3.33 1.95
N ARG A 117 9.67 -2.91 2.47
CA ARG A 117 10.84 -3.75 2.74
C ARG A 117 11.19 -3.68 4.21
N ALA A 118 11.49 -4.82 4.82
CA ALA A 118 11.96 -4.91 6.19
C ALA A 118 13.30 -5.66 6.24
N TYR A 119 14.29 -5.07 6.92
CA TYR A 119 15.65 -5.60 6.96
C TYR A 119 16.41 -5.13 8.22
N ASN A 120 17.42 -5.92 8.59
CA ASN A 120 18.48 -5.53 9.52
C ASN A 120 19.84 -5.87 8.88
N GLN A 121 20.95 -5.52 9.55
CA GLN A 121 22.30 -5.74 9.02
C GLN A 121 22.56 -7.20 8.60
N LYS A 122 22.15 -8.18 9.42
CA LYS A 122 22.34 -9.61 9.13
C LYS A 122 21.59 -10.05 7.87
N MET A 123 20.37 -9.55 7.69
CA MET A 123 19.56 -9.86 6.51
C MET A 123 20.14 -9.23 5.23
N LEU A 124 20.72 -8.03 5.33
CA LEU A 124 21.40 -7.38 4.21
C LEU A 124 22.62 -8.19 3.76
N GLU A 125 23.44 -8.66 4.71
CA GLU A 125 24.62 -9.51 4.43
C GLU A 125 24.26 -10.84 3.74
N ARG A 126 23.06 -11.37 4.04
CA ARG A 126 22.55 -12.63 3.48
C ARG A 126 21.64 -12.47 2.28
N MET A 127 21.36 -11.23 1.86
CA MET A 127 20.38 -10.91 0.81
C MET A 127 18.96 -11.44 1.10
N GLU A 128 18.56 -11.49 2.38
CA GLU A 128 17.28 -12.04 2.84
C GLU A 128 16.21 -10.95 3.07
N ILE A 129 16.14 -9.94 2.21
CA ILE A 129 15.18 -8.83 2.36
C ILE A 129 13.75 -9.33 2.14
N ARG A 130 12.88 -9.10 3.12
CA ARG A 130 11.45 -9.38 2.98
C ARG A 130 10.77 -8.16 2.36
N SER A 131 10.12 -8.38 1.22
CA SER A 131 9.40 -7.36 0.47
C SER A 131 7.95 -7.76 0.21
N GLN A 132 7.02 -6.81 0.31
CA GLN A 132 5.65 -6.98 -0.18
C GLN A 132 5.26 -5.78 -1.03
N LEU A 133 4.55 -6.02 -2.14
CA LEU A 133 4.03 -4.95 -2.98
C LEU A 133 2.82 -4.30 -2.32
N LEU A 134 2.64 -3.01 -2.52
CA LEU A 134 1.55 -2.22 -1.96
C LEU A 134 0.78 -1.53 -3.09
N PHE A 135 -0.55 -1.49 -2.97
CA PHE A 135 -1.43 -0.86 -3.96
C PHE A 135 -2.54 -0.08 -3.25
N TYR A 136 -2.72 1.19 -3.58
CA TYR A 136 -3.88 1.96 -3.15
C TYR A 136 -5.02 1.73 -4.12
N CYS A 137 -5.87 0.77 -3.76
CA CYS A 137 -6.93 0.26 -4.61
C CYS A 137 -8.17 1.14 -4.53
N VAL A 138 -8.86 1.31 -5.66
CA VAL A 138 -10.10 2.08 -5.77
C VAL A 138 -11.20 1.11 -6.19
N GLU A 139 -12.08 0.80 -5.25
CA GLU A 139 -13.26 -0.03 -5.45
C GLU A 139 -14.52 0.83 -5.37
N ALA A 140 -15.67 0.30 -5.81
CA ALA A 140 -16.87 1.08 -6.10
C ALA A 140 -17.37 2.01 -4.97
N ASN A 141 -17.05 1.72 -3.70
CA ASN A 141 -17.47 2.50 -2.54
C ASN A 141 -16.32 2.88 -1.59
N GLN A 142 -15.09 2.44 -1.85
CA GLN A 142 -14.00 2.62 -0.91
C GLN A 142 -12.64 2.57 -1.63
N ALA A 143 -11.73 3.44 -1.21
CA ALA A 143 -10.32 3.33 -1.52
C ALA A 143 -9.55 2.81 -0.28
N SER A 144 -8.60 1.91 -0.48
CA SER A 144 -7.81 1.36 0.63
C SER A 144 -6.49 0.76 0.18
N TRP A 145 -5.52 0.70 1.09
CA TRP A 145 -4.25 0.03 0.84
C TRP A 145 -4.35 -1.48 0.95
N ARG A 146 -3.83 -2.16 -0.06
CA ARG A 146 -3.68 -3.61 -0.10
C ARG A 146 -2.23 -4.00 -0.30
N PHE A 147 -1.78 -5.05 0.38
CA PHE A 147 -0.51 -5.68 0.08
C PHE A 147 -0.69 -6.90 -0.82
N TYR A 148 0.39 -7.23 -1.54
CA TYR A 148 0.53 -8.47 -2.28
C TYR A 148 1.92 -9.06 -2.02
N ASP A 149 1.94 -10.27 -1.47
CA ASP A 149 3.15 -11.07 -1.30
C ASP A 149 3.27 -12.04 -2.48
N TRP A 150 4.20 -11.75 -3.39
CA TRP A 150 4.44 -12.56 -4.60
C TRP A 150 4.97 -13.97 -4.27
N ARG A 151 5.58 -14.17 -3.10
CA ARG A 151 6.16 -15.47 -2.71
C ARG A 151 5.09 -16.45 -2.26
N THR A 152 4.06 -15.94 -1.60
CA THR A 152 2.96 -16.75 -1.04
C THR A 152 1.65 -16.58 -1.81
N ALA A 153 1.62 -15.69 -2.81
CA ALA A 153 0.43 -15.22 -3.52
C ALA A 153 -0.67 -14.69 -2.59
N ARG A 154 -0.32 -14.25 -1.37
CA ARG A 154 -1.28 -13.72 -0.40
C ARG A 154 -1.51 -12.23 -0.63
N THR A 155 -2.75 -11.81 -0.45
CA THR A 155 -3.14 -10.39 -0.43
C THR A 155 -4.02 -10.11 0.77
N GLY A 156 -3.94 -8.90 1.30
CA GLY A 156 -4.77 -8.43 2.40
C GLY A 156 -4.66 -6.91 2.57
N PRO A 157 -5.36 -6.34 3.55
CA PRO A 157 -5.25 -4.92 3.86
C PRO A 157 -3.87 -4.61 4.46
N VAL A 158 -3.31 -3.44 4.13
CA VAL A 158 -2.17 -2.89 4.86
C VAL A 158 -2.67 -2.49 6.25
N SER A 159 -2.11 -3.10 7.28
CA SER A 159 -2.61 -2.97 8.65
C SER A 159 -1.47 -3.04 9.66
N ARG A 160 -1.73 -2.62 10.90
CA ARG A 160 -0.77 -2.73 12.01
C ARG A 160 -0.27 -4.17 12.22
N ALA A 161 -1.15 -5.16 12.08
CA ALA A 161 -0.79 -6.58 12.20
C ALA A 161 0.15 -7.03 11.07
N MET A 162 -0.10 -6.56 9.84
CA MET A 162 0.79 -6.84 8.72
C MET A 162 2.17 -6.17 8.91
N LEU A 163 2.22 -4.92 9.37
CA LEU A 163 3.48 -4.24 9.68
C LEU A 163 4.24 -4.94 10.81
N ALA A 164 3.55 -5.35 11.89
CA ALA A 164 4.14 -6.14 12.97
C ALA A 164 4.79 -7.42 12.43
N SER A 165 4.09 -8.18 11.57
CA SER A 165 4.61 -9.43 11.00
C SER A 165 5.88 -9.25 10.16
N LEU A 166 6.09 -8.06 9.58
CA LEU A 166 7.30 -7.71 8.85
C LEU A 166 8.43 -7.23 9.77
N MET A 167 8.10 -6.59 10.89
CA MET A 167 9.06 -6.02 11.82
C MET A 167 9.58 -7.03 12.85
N GLU A 168 8.74 -7.94 13.33
CA GLU A 168 9.09 -8.97 14.31
C GLU A 168 10.37 -9.75 13.97
N PRO A 169 10.59 -10.24 12.72
CA PRO A 169 11.79 -11.02 12.39
C PRO A 169 13.08 -10.19 12.39
N LEU A 170 12.99 -8.86 12.48
CA LEU A 170 14.16 -8.00 12.55
C LEU A 170 14.80 -8.02 13.95
N PHE A 171 14.06 -8.48 14.96
CA PHE A 171 14.43 -8.42 16.36
C PHE A 171 14.96 -9.74 16.92
#